data_AF-A0AAW1QW50-F1
#
_entry.id   AF-A0AAW1QW50-F1
#
_cell.length_a   1.000
_cell.length_b   1.000
_cell.length_c   1.000
_cell.angle_alpha   90.00
_cell.angle_beta   90.00
_cell.angle_gamma   90.00
#
_symmetry.space_group_name_H-M   'P 1'
#
loop_
_entity.id
_entity.type
_entity.pdbx_description
1 polymer ?
#
loop_
_entity_poly.entity_id
_entity_poly.type
_entity_poly.pdbx_seq_one_letter_code
_entity_poly.pdbx_strand_id
1 'polypeptide(L)'
;MHKQPIPATAQVIDTIFASLAEPPEQLSASTVDQRLSSLYFLLDKNFSRGLELIDQRAVRCLVAHKSRRKIFQVRGKSATDLYLVFPEHYCSCQAFLFLANRGDPGAAAS
;
A
#
# COMPACT_ATOMS: atom_id res chain seq x y z
N MET A 1 -0.12 31.06 19.87
CA MET A 1 0.12 29.61 19.79
C MET A 1 -0.38 29.10 18.44
N HIS A 2 0.51 28.89 17.47
CA HIS A 2 0.15 28.23 16.21
C HIS A 2 -0.04 26.74 16.52
N LYS A 3 -1.28 26.26 16.55
CA LYS A 3 -1.54 24.81 16.53
C LYS A 3 -1.22 24.34 15.12
N GLN A 4 -0.21 23.51 14.95
CA GLN A 4 -0.01 22.84 13.67
C GLN A 4 -1.24 21.95 13.38
N PRO A 5 -1.72 21.94 12.13
CA PRO A 5 -2.84 21.08 11.76
C PRO A 5 -2.45 19.61 11.96
N ILE A 6 -3.40 18.81 12.44
CA ILE A 6 -3.22 17.36 12.59
C ILE A 6 -3.05 16.79 11.17
N PRO A 7 -1.96 16.05 10.90
CA PRO A 7 -1.74 15.47 9.57
C PRO A 7 -2.81 14.44 9.25
N ALA A 8 -3.18 14.33 7.97
CA ALA A 8 -4.10 13.29 7.52
C ALA A 8 -3.46 11.90 7.70
N THR A 9 -4.25 10.88 8.02
CA THR A 9 -3.74 9.52 8.26
C THR A 9 -2.86 8.99 7.12
N ALA A 10 -3.22 9.29 5.86
CA ALA A 10 -2.42 8.94 4.68
C ALA A 10 -1.00 9.54 4.73
N GLN A 11 -0.86 10.81 5.12
CA GLN A 11 0.45 11.47 5.23
C GLN A 11 1.32 10.82 6.32
N VAL A 12 0.71 10.37 7.42
CA VAL A 12 1.41 9.65 8.48
C VAL A 12 1.91 8.29 7.97
N ILE A 13 1.07 7.56 7.23
CA ILE A 13 1.42 6.27 6.61
C ILE A 13 2.60 6.45 5.64
N ASP A 14 2.53 7.43 4.74
CA ASP A 14 3.59 7.72 3.77
C ASP A 14 4.91 8.05 4.44
N THR A 15 4.86 8.85 5.52
CA THR A 15 6.05 9.21 6.30
C THR A 15 6.69 7.98 6.95
N ILE A 16 5.88 7.06 7.45
CA ILE A 16 6.38 5.82 8.05
C ILE A 16 7.03 4.93 6.97
N PHE A 17 6.41 4.78 5.80
CA PHE A 17 7.00 4.02 4.69
C PHE A 17 8.29 4.65 4.17
N ALA A 18 8.36 5.98 4.05
CA ALA A 18 9.58 6.68 3.67
C ALA A 18 10.70 6.40 4.69
N SER A 19 10.40 6.46 5.99
CA SER A 19 11.35 6.12 7.06
C SER A 19 11.84 4.68 6.99
N LEU A 20 11.04 3.73 6.51
CA LEU A 20 11.42 2.33 6.35
C LEU A 20 12.21 2.07 5.05
N ALA A 21 12.16 2.98 4.09
CA ALA A 21 12.88 2.88 2.82
C ALA A 21 14.32 3.40 2.90
N GLU A 22 14.71 4.00 4.03
CA GLU A 22 16.08 4.44 4.28
C GLU A 22 17.07 3.24 4.30
N PRO A 23 18.36 3.47 4.02
CA PRO A 23 19.39 2.43 4.05
C PRO A 23 19.41 1.61 5.36
N PRO A 24 19.68 0.29 5.31
CA PRO A 24 19.66 -0.59 6.49
C PRO A 24 20.63 -0.16 7.60
N GLU A 25 21.71 0.52 7.23
CA GLU A 25 22.73 1.05 8.15
C GLU A 25 22.17 2.09 9.12
N GLN A 26 21.03 2.70 8.79
CA GLN A 26 20.37 3.75 9.56
C GLN A 26 19.11 3.25 10.30
N LEU A 27 18.75 1.97 10.14
CA LEU A 27 17.59 1.36 10.77
C LEU A 27 18.00 0.28 11.78
N SER A 28 17.78 0.56 13.07
CA SER A 28 17.85 -0.48 14.09
C SER A 28 16.64 -1.41 14.01
N ALA A 29 16.81 -2.67 14.40
CA ALA A 29 15.70 -3.64 14.48
C ALA A 29 14.53 -3.13 15.34
N SER A 30 14.83 -2.47 16.46
CA SER A 30 13.83 -1.84 17.32
C SER A 30 13.02 -0.74 16.63
N THR A 31 13.68 0.05 15.76
CA THR A 31 13.00 1.10 14.98
C THR A 31 12.09 0.48 13.93
N VAL A 32 12.56 -0.56 13.24
CA VAL A 32 11.76 -1.30 12.26
C VAL A 32 10.49 -1.86 12.93
N ASP A 33 10.64 -2.58 14.05
CA ASP A 33 9.50 -3.17 14.77
C ASP A 33 8.48 -2.12 15.22
N GLN A 34 8.94 -0.96 15.70
CA GLN A 34 8.07 0.15 16.09
C GLN A 34 7.30 0.72 14.89
N ARG A 35 7.95 0.88 13.74
CA ARG A 35 7.34 1.39 12.50
C ARG A 35 6.34 0.39 11.93
N LEU A 36 6.68 -0.89 11.90
CA LEU A 36 5.78 -1.97 11.49
C LEU A 36 4.56 -2.06 12.41
N SER A 37 4.74 -1.93 13.73
CA SER A 37 3.64 -1.92 14.69
C SER A 37 2.70 -0.72 14.47
N SER A 38 3.26 0.43 14.12
CA SER A 38 2.49 1.64 13.80
C SER A 38 1.68 1.47 12.51
N LEU A 39 2.28 0.88 11.46
CA LEU A 39 1.56 0.54 10.24
C LEU A 39 0.44 -0.46 10.48
N TYR A 40 0.69 -1.50 11.28
CA TYR A 40 -0.34 -2.47 11.67
C TYR A 40 -1.51 -1.79 12.38
N PHE A 41 -1.25 -0.84 13.29
CA PHE A 41 -2.31 -0.09 13.96
C PHE A 41 -3.14 0.78 13.00
N LEU A 42 -2.48 1.44 12.03
CA LEU A 42 -3.14 2.37 11.11
C LEU A 42 -3.91 1.68 9.98
N LEU A 43 -3.38 0.57 9.47
CA LEU A 43 -3.89 -0.14 8.29
C LEU A 43 -4.62 -1.45 8.65
N ASP A 44 -4.50 -1.91 9.90
CA ASP A 44 -5.15 -3.11 10.44
C ASP A 44 -4.94 -4.34 9.52
N LYS A 45 -6.00 -5.09 9.24
CA LYS A 45 -5.97 -6.32 8.42
C LYS A 45 -5.47 -6.08 7.00
N ASN A 46 -5.52 -4.85 6.49
CA ASN A 46 -5.00 -4.56 5.15
C ASN A 46 -3.47 -4.62 5.14
N PHE A 47 -2.80 -4.27 6.23
CA PHE A 47 -1.33 -4.38 6.32
C PHE A 47 -0.88 -5.84 6.31
N SER A 48 -1.49 -6.68 7.14
CA SER A 48 -1.18 -8.12 7.17
C SER A 48 -1.40 -8.78 5.82
N ARG A 49 -2.53 -8.49 5.16
CA ARG A 49 -2.80 -8.99 3.80
C ARG A 49 -1.79 -8.47 2.78
N GLY A 50 -1.38 -7.21 2.89
CA GLY A 50 -0.32 -6.64 2.07
C GLY A 50 0.99 -7.41 2.21
N LEU A 51 1.41 -7.69 3.44
CA LEU A 51 2.62 -8.49 3.72
C LEU A 51 2.50 -9.92 3.17
N GLU A 52 1.35 -10.58 3.36
CA GLU A 52 1.11 -11.92 2.78
C GLU A 52 1.27 -11.94 1.25
N LEU A 53 0.83 -10.89 0.55
CA LEU A 53 1.01 -10.77 -0.91
C LEU A 53 2.49 -10.67 -1.30
N ILE A 54 3.31 -10.00 -0.49
CA ILE A 54 4.75 -9.90 -0.70
C ILE A 54 5.43 -11.24 -0.42
N ASP A 55 5.14 -11.87 0.72
CA ASP A 55 5.70 -13.16 1.12
C ASP A 55 5.43 -14.25 0.09
N GLN A 56 4.22 -14.25 -0.49
CA GLN A 56 3.82 -15.19 -1.53
C GLN A 56 4.32 -14.83 -2.93
N ARG A 57 5.07 -13.73 -3.08
CA ARG A 57 5.50 -13.17 -4.38
C ARG A 57 4.32 -13.00 -5.35
N ALA A 58 3.17 -12.61 -4.81
CA ALA A 58 1.92 -12.46 -5.55
C ALA A 58 1.84 -11.16 -6.35
N VAL A 59 2.79 -10.24 -6.17
CA VAL A 59 2.85 -8.94 -6.84
C VAL A 59 3.93 -8.94 -7.92
N ARG A 60 3.57 -8.53 -9.14
CA ARG A 60 4.50 -8.31 -10.26
C ARG A 60 4.41 -6.88 -10.74
N CYS A 61 5.56 -6.21 -10.86
CA CYS A 61 5.65 -4.89 -11.48
C CYS A 61 5.82 -5.06 -13.00
N LEU A 62 4.84 -4.57 -13.76
CA LEU A 62 4.89 -4.52 -15.22
C LEU A 62 5.32 -3.12 -15.64
N VAL A 63 6.43 -3.03 -16.38
CA VAL A 63 6.98 -1.76 -16.84
C VAL A 63 6.77 -1.66 -18.35
N ALA A 64 6.00 -0.66 -18.78
CA ALA A 64 5.76 -0.42 -20.20
C ALA A 64 7.08 -0.03 -20.89
N HIS A 65 7.42 -0.74 -21.97
CA HIS A 65 8.71 -0.55 -22.67
C HIS A 65 8.94 0.90 -23.13
N LYS A 66 7.95 1.50 -23.80
CA LYS A 66 8.06 2.84 -24.40
C LYS A 66 7.84 3.97 -23.39
N SER A 67 6.77 3.90 -22.60
CA SER A 67 6.37 4.99 -21.70
C SER A 67 7.00 4.91 -20.32
N ARG A 68 7.64 3.78 -19.97
CA ARG A 68 8.21 3.50 -18.64
C ARG A 68 7.22 3.54 -17.48
N ARG A 69 5.91 3.71 -17.78
CA ARG A 69 4.83 3.62 -16.79
C ARG A 69 4.82 2.25 -16.15
N LYS A 70 4.54 2.24 -14.84
CA LYS A 70 4.47 1.04 -14.02
C LYS A 70 3.02 0.74 -13.69
N ILE A 71 2.63 -0.51 -13.87
CA ILE A 71 1.39 -1.07 -13.33
C ILE A 71 1.75 -2.33 -12.55
N PHE A 72 0.91 -2.71 -11.60
CA PHE A 72 1.16 -3.89 -10.77
C PHE A 72 0.10 -4.93 -11.07
N GLN A 73 0.52 -6.18 -11.22
CA GLN A 73 -0.36 -7.32 -11.31
C GLN A 73 -0.30 -8.08 -9.99
N VAL A 74 -1.45 -8.27 -9.35
CA VAL A 74 -1.58 -8.92 -8.04
C VAL A 74 -2.41 -10.19 -8.19
N ARG A 75 -1.85 -11.34 -7.79
CA ARG A 75 -2.59 -12.61 -7.76
C ARG A 75 -3.59 -12.61 -6.60
N GLY A 76 -4.82 -13.01 -6.90
CA GLY A 76 -5.86 -13.22 -5.89
C GLY A 76 -5.76 -14.56 -5.17
N LYS A 77 -6.87 -14.97 -4.55
CA LYS A 77 -6.95 -16.23 -3.81
C LYS A 77 -6.97 -17.44 -4.74
N SER A 78 -7.69 -17.35 -5.86
CA SER A 78 -7.62 -18.37 -6.91
C SER A 78 -6.39 -18.15 -7.78
N ALA A 79 -5.84 -19.23 -8.34
CA ALA A 79 -4.77 -19.14 -9.33
C ALA A 79 -5.18 -18.39 -10.60
N THR A 80 -6.49 -18.32 -10.88
CA THR A 80 -7.07 -17.59 -12.03
C THR A 80 -7.29 -16.12 -11.75
N ASP A 81 -7.27 -15.69 -10.49
CA ASP A 81 -7.56 -14.31 -10.13
C ASP A 81 -6.29 -13.48 -10.33
N LEU A 82 -6.32 -12.57 -11.30
CA LEU A 82 -5.25 -11.62 -11.56
C LEU A 82 -5.83 -10.21 -11.59
N TYR A 83 -5.41 -9.38 -10.64
CA TYR A 83 -5.86 -8.01 -10.51
C TYR A 83 -4.82 -7.04 -11.06
N LEU A 84 -5.26 -6.04 -11.82
CA LEU A 84 -4.43 -4.94 -12.27
C LEU A 84 -4.59 -3.77 -11.32
N VAL A 85 -3.45 -3.22 -10.89
CA VAL A 85 -3.36 -2.11 -9.94
C VAL A 85 -2.58 -0.97 -10.57
N PHE A 86 -3.22 0.19 -10.66
CA PHE A 86 -2.59 1.47 -10.90
C PHE A 86 -2.42 2.14 -9.52
N PRO A 87 -1.18 2.30 -9.04
CA PRO A 87 -0.87 2.58 -7.63
C PRO A 87 -1.59 3.75 -6.97
N GLU A 88 -2.07 4.70 -7.75
CA GLU A 88 -2.65 5.94 -7.22
C GLU A 88 -4.17 6.01 -7.39
N HIS A 89 -4.78 5.15 -8.23
CA HIS A 89 -6.11 5.44 -8.77
C HIS A 89 -7.03 4.24 -8.99
N TYR A 90 -6.51 3.02 -9.10
CA TYR A 90 -7.35 1.91 -9.54
C TYR A 90 -6.83 0.54 -9.12
N CYS A 91 -7.74 -0.31 -8.66
CA CYS A 91 -7.51 -1.74 -8.55
C CYS A 91 -8.68 -2.49 -9.20
N SER A 92 -8.39 -3.51 -10.02
CA SER A 92 -9.45 -4.29 -10.70
C SER A 92 -10.10 -5.34 -9.79
N CYS A 93 -9.85 -5.32 -8.49
CA CYS A 93 -10.44 -6.26 -7.54
C CYS A 93 -11.88 -5.89 -7.20
N GLN A 94 -12.67 -6.89 -6.78
CA GLN A 94 -14.07 -6.68 -6.42
C GLN A 94 -14.25 -5.71 -5.25
N ALA A 95 -13.31 -5.69 -4.30
CA ALA A 95 -13.37 -4.78 -3.15
C ALA A 95 -13.30 -3.31 -3.60
N PHE A 96 -12.40 -2.99 -4.53
CA PHE A 96 -12.27 -1.65 -5.09
C PHE A 96 -13.53 -1.23 -5.84
N LEU A 97 -14.05 -2.08 -6.73
CA LEU A 97 -15.26 -1.80 -7.50
C LEU A 97 -16.46 -1.53 -6.57
N PHE A 98 -16.58 -2.29 -5.50
CA PHE A 98 -17.62 -2.11 -4.50
C PHE A 98 -17.52 -0.75 -3.78
N LEU A 99 -16.32 -0.33 -3.39
CA LEU A 99 -16.09 0.99 -2.77
C LEU A 99 -16.37 2.13 -3.75
N ALA A 100 -15.88 2.03 -4.98
CA ALA A 100 -16.11 3.02 -6.03
C ALA A 100 -17.61 3.21 -6.33
N ASN A 101 -18.37 2.11 -6.42
CA ASN A 101 -19.83 2.16 -6.64
C ASN A 101 -20.61 2.78 -5.47
N ARG A 102 -20.02 2.81 -4.27
CA ARG A 102 -20.60 3.44 -3.08
C ARG A 102 -20.23 4.92 -2.95
N GLY A 103 -19.41 5.44 -3.86
CA GLY A 103 -18.87 6.79 -3.76
C GLY A 103 -17.91 6.96 -2.58
N ASP A 104 -17.34 5.87 -2.07
CA ASP A 104 -16.42 5.92 -0.93
C ASP A 104 -15.04 6.45 -1.40
N PRO A 105 -14.51 7.53 -0.80
CA PRO A 105 -13.20 8.07 -1.15
C PRO A 105 -12.05 7.08 -0.95
N GLY A 106 -12.25 5.98 -0.20
CA GLY A 106 -11.25 4.91 -0.04
C GLY A 106 -10.82 4.24 -1.36
N ALA A 107 -11.63 4.36 -2.43
CA ALA A 107 -11.25 3.88 -3.77
C ALA A 107 -10.23 4.78 -4.48
N ALA A 108 -10.03 6.04 -4.08
CA ALA A 108 -9.05 6.93 -4.72
C ALA A 108 -7.76 7.09 -3.90
N ALA A 109 -7.69 6.50 -2.70
CA ALA A 109 -6.64 6.75 -1.71
C ALA A 109 -5.86 5.49 -1.29
N SER A 110 -5.99 4.39 -2.05
CA SER A 110 -5.23 3.14 -1.83
C SER A 110 -4.13 2.97 -2.86
#